data_AF-A0A7C3Z5B6-F1
#
_entry.id   AF-A0A7C3Z5B6-F1
#
_cell.length_a   1.000
_cell.length_b   1.000
_cell.length_c   1.000
_cell.angle_alpha   90.00
_cell.angle_beta   90.00
_cell.angle_gamma   90.00
#
_symmetry.space_group_name_H-M   'P 1'
#
loop_
_entity.id
_entity.type
_entity.pdbx_description
1 polymer ?
#
loop_
_entity_poly.entity_id
_entity_poly.type
_entity_poly.pdbx_seq_one_letter_code
_entity_poly.pdbx_strand_id
1 'polypeptide(L)' 'MDQPNIILIVLDTLRKDVLPMYGGNAYTPNLNEFANDAVVFPNAISPSPWTVPSHTSFFIGKYAMEHGVHEDKITFI' A
#
# COMPACT_ATOMS: atom_id res chain seq x y z
N MET A 1 -0.60 29.07 3.36
CA MET A 1 -0.28 27.64 3.56
C MET A 1 0.21 27.13 2.23
N ASP A 2 1.37 26.47 2.22
CA ASP A 2 1.84 25.81 1.00
C ASP A 2 0.89 24.65 0.66
N GLN A 3 0.54 24.51 -0.62
CA GLN A 3 -0.29 23.42 -1.13
C GLN A 3 0.63 22.48 -1.94
N PRO A 4 1.23 21.47 -1.30
CA PRO A 4 2.15 20.58 -2.00
C PRO A 4 1.38 19.69 -2.98
N ASN A 5 2.07 19.27 -4.05
CA ASN A 5 1.61 18.18 -4.88
C ASN A 5 1.82 16.86 -4.12
N ILE A 6 0.83 15.98 -4.15
CA ILE A 6 0.88 14.66 -3.51
C ILE A 6 0.92 13.60 -4.61
N ILE A 7 1.94 12.75 -4.58
CA ILE A 7 2.08 11.59 -5.49
C ILE A 7 1.90 10.32 -4.67
N LEU A 8 0.96 9.48 -5.11
CA LEU A 8 0.65 8.20 -4.48
C LEU A 8 1.09 7.07 -5.41
N ILE A 9 2.11 6.32 -5.00
CA ILE A 9 2.65 5.19 -5.76
C ILE A 9 2.24 3.89 -5.06
N VAL A 10 1.59 3.00 -5.78
CA VAL A 10 1.15 1.68 -5.28
C VAL A 10 1.79 0.59 -6.13
N LEU A 11 2.32 -0.43 -5.48
CA LEU A 11 2.94 -1.59 -6.14
C LEU A 11 2.09 -2.82 -5.80
N ASP A 12 1.44 -3.40 -6.80
CA ASP A 12 0.55 -4.54 -6.60
C ASP A 12 1.35 -5.81 -6.30
N THR A 13 0.91 -6.58 -5.30
CA THR A 13 1.51 -7.86 -4.87
C THR A 13 2.96 -7.83 -4.39
N LEU A 14 3.56 -6.64 -4.17
CA LEU A 14 4.94 -6.54 -3.71
C LEU A 14 5.10 -7.05 -2.27
N ARG A 15 6.03 -7.98 -2.08
CA ARG A 15 6.43 -8.43 -0.74
C ARG A 15 7.38 -7.45 -0.08
N LYS A 16 7.20 -7.22 1.22
CA LYS A 16 8.09 -6.37 2.02
C LYS A 16 9.52 -6.91 2.11
N ASP A 17 9.66 -8.23 2.32
CA ASP A 17 10.93 -8.87 2.68
C ASP A 17 11.95 -9.00 1.54
N VAL A 18 11.55 -8.68 0.31
CA VAL A 18 12.48 -8.67 -0.84
C VAL A 18 13.20 -7.33 -0.99
N LEU A 19 12.73 -6.25 -0.37
CA LEU A 19 13.28 -4.91 -0.56
C LEU A 19 14.54 -4.67 0.31
N PRO A 20 15.60 -4.04 -0.24
CA PRO A 20 16.83 -3.74 0.51
C PRO A 20 16.63 -2.95 1.80
N MET A 21 15.72 -1.96 1.80
CA MET A 21 15.35 -1.17 2.99
C MET A 21 14.75 -2.00 4.14
N TYR A 22 14.32 -3.23 3.86
CA TYR A 22 13.82 -4.20 4.86
C TYR A 22 14.73 -5.43 5.02
N GLY A 23 15.96 -5.38 4.49
CA GLY A 23 16.95 -6.47 4.59
C GLY A 23 16.89 -7.50 3.44
N GLY A 24 16.08 -7.25 2.41
CA GLY A 24 16.03 -8.07 1.20
C GLY A 24 17.15 -7.76 0.20
N ASN A 25 17.11 -8.42 -0.96
CA ASN A 25 18.16 -8.34 -1.99
C ASN A 25 17.65 -7.97 -3.40
N ALA A 26 16.40 -7.51 -3.53
CA ALA A 26 15.88 -7.06 -4.82
C ALA A 26 16.65 -5.83 -5.33
N TYR A 27 16.85 -5.77 -6.64
CA TYR A 27 17.52 -4.63 -7.27
C TYR A 27 16.55 -3.46 -7.45
N THR A 28 16.50 -2.57 -6.45
CA THR A 28 15.62 -1.39 -6.45
C THR A 28 16.39 -0.11 -6.07
N PRO A 29 17.36 0.34 -6.91
CA PRO A 29 18.27 1.43 -6.55
C PRO A 29 17.54 2.74 -6.22
N ASN A 30 16.58 3.16 -7.05
CA ASN A 30 15.84 4.41 -6.83
C ASN A 30 15.00 4.41 -5.55
N LEU A 31 14.33 3.29 -5.25
CA LEU A 31 13.51 3.16 -4.04
C LEU A 31 14.39 3.10 -2.79
N ASN A 32 15.54 2.43 -2.88
CA ASN A 32 16.49 2.33 -1.78
C ASN A 32 17.18 3.67 -1.49
N GLU A 33 17.54 4.43 -2.53
CA GLU A 33 18.08 5.78 -2.37
C GLU A 33 17.03 6.70 -1.73
N PHE A 34 15.79 6.68 -2.22
CA PHE A 34 14.68 7.44 -1.63
C PHE A 34 14.44 7.11 -0.15
N ALA A 35 14.63 5.85 0.25
CA ALA A 35 14.43 5.42 1.62
C ALA A 35 15.40 6.08 2.63
N ASN A 36 16.57 6.56 2.20
CA ASN A 36 17.55 7.20 3.07
C ASN A 36 17.07 8.55 3.62
N ASP A 37 16.29 9.28 2.82
CA ASP A 37 15.77 10.61 3.17
C ASP A 37 14.26 10.59 3.51
N ALA A 38 13.66 9.40 3.57
CA ALA A 38 12.24 9.20 3.82
C ALA A 38 11.95 8.52 5.17
N VAL A 39 10.70 8.61 5.61
CA VAL A 39 10.22 7.82 6.76
C VAL A 39 9.82 6.43 6.29
N VAL A 40 10.49 5.40 6.79
CA VAL A 40 10.20 3.99 6.49
C VAL A 40 9.38 3.38 7.62
N PHE A 41 8.24 2.77 7.29
CA PHE A 41 7.36 2.13 8.26
C PHE A 41 7.65 0.62 8.35
N PRO A 42 8.25 0.12 9.46
CA PRO A 42 8.57 -1.30 9.57
C PRO A 42 7.33 -2.19 9.71
N ASN A 43 6.19 -1.66 10.14
CA ASN A 43 4.97 -2.44 10.43
C ASN A 43 3.74 -1.85 9.75
N ALA A 44 3.82 -1.59 8.44
CA ALA A 44 2.66 -1.24 7.62
C ALA A 44 1.86 -2.52 7.26
N ILE A 45 0.62 -2.62 7.75
CA ILE A 45 -0.24 -3.79 7.55
C ILE A 45 -1.39 -3.42 6.60
N SER A 46 -1.60 -4.23 5.56
CA SER A 46 -2.72 -4.05 4.64
C SER A 46 -4.04 -4.34 5.37
N PRO A 47 -5.10 -3.52 5.18
CA PRO A 47 -6.41 -3.76 5.77
C PRO A 47 -7.13 -5.00 5.18
N SER A 48 -6.59 -5.57 4.09
CA SER A 48 -7.13 -6.77 3.45
C SER A 48 -6.07 -7.55 2.66
N PRO A 49 -6.17 -8.88 2.53
CA PRO A 49 -5.19 -9.71 1.80
C PRO A 49 -5.33 -9.72 0.26
N TRP A 50 -6.26 -8.95 -0.30
CA TRP A 50 -6.69 -9.01 -1.71
C TRP A 50 -6.90 -7.61 -2.27
N THR A 51 -6.62 -7.45 -3.56
CA THR A 51 -6.40 -6.17 -4.23
C THR A 51 -7.57 -5.21 -4.07
N VAL A 52 -8.79 -5.67 -4.36
CA VAL A 52 -9.99 -4.82 -4.43
C VAL A 52 -10.36 -4.17 -3.08
N PRO A 53 -10.54 -4.93 -1.97
CA PRO A 53 -10.77 -4.32 -0.65
C PRO A 53 -9.57 -3.55 -0.13
N SER A 54 -8.34 -4.02 -0.36
CA SER A 54 -7.15 -3.31 0.11
C SER A 54 -7.08 -1.90 -0.48
N HIS A 55 -7.27 -1.77 -1.80
CA HIS A 55 -7.35 -0.47 -2.47
C HIS A 55 -8.56 0.34 -2.02
N THR A 56 -9.73 -0.28 -1.87
CA THR A 56 -10.94 0.42 -1.41
C THR A 56 -10.70 1.05 -0.03
N SER A 57 -10.19 0.26 0.91
CA SER A 57 -9.83 0.73 2.26
C SER A 57 -8.77 1.84 2.22
N PHE A 58 -7.77 1.71 1.35
CA PHE A 58 -6.69 2.68 1.17
C PHE A 58 -7.18 4.05 0.71
N PHE A 59 -8.15 4.11 -0.22
CA PHE A 59 -8.66 5.37 -0.75
C PHE A 59 -9.68 6.07 0.16
N ILE A 60 -10.45 5.32 0.94
CA ILE A 60 -11.56 5.89 1.73
C ILE A 60 -11.28 5.93 3.24
N GLY A 61 -10.18 5.34 3.71
CA GLY A 61 -9.79 5.34 5.12
C GLY A 61 -10.73 4.54 6.02
N LYS A 62 -11.32 3.45 5.51
CA LYS A 62 -12.20 2.54 6.27
C LYS A 62 -11.73 1.10 6.14
N TYR A 63 -12.00 0.26 7.13
CA TYR A 63 -11.71 -1.17 7.04
C TYR A 63 -12.61 -1.88 6.04
N ALA A 64 -12.14 -3.03 5.56
CA ALA A 64 -12.88 -3.87 4.61
C ALA A 64 -14.31 -4.20 5.07
N MET A 65 -14.46 -4.49 6.37
CA MET A 65 -15.74 -4.78 7.02
C MET A 65 -16.71 -3.60 7.04
N GLU A 66 -16.20 -2.37 7.05
CA GLU A 66 -17.04 -1.17 7.09
C GLU A 66 -17.59 -0.80 5.71
N HIS A 67 -16.89 -1.18 4.64
CA HIS A 67 -17.25 -0.80 3.28
C HIS A 67 -17.87 -1.93 2.45
N GLY A 68 -17.91 -3.17 2.94
CA GLY A 68 -18.64 -4.28 2.31
C GLY A 68 -18.00 -4.86 1.04
N VAL A 69 -17.06 -4.14 0.40
CA VAL A 69 -16.26 -4.57 -0.76
C VAL A 69 -15.26 -5.69 -0.39
N HIS A 70 -15.78 -6.80 0.11
CA HIS A 70 -15.05 -7.96 0.62
C HIS A 70 -15.92 -9.24 0.66
N GLU A 71 -17.15 -9.16 0.17
CA GLU A 71 -18.08 -10.28 0.06
C GLU A 71 -18.26 -10.59 -1.44
N ASP A 72 -18.29 -11.87 -1.82
CA ASP A 72 -18.49 -12.34 -3.21
C ASP A 72 -19.82 -11.90 -3.85
N LYS A 73 -20.64 -11.13 -3.14
CA LYS A 73 -21.80 -10.46 -3.70
C LYS A 73 -21.39 -9.14 -4.35
N ILE A 74 -20.74 -9.24 -5.50
CA ILE A 74 -20.93 -8.22 -6.53
C ILE A 74 -22.35 -8.40 -7.04
N THR A 75 -23.34 -7.94 -6.27
CA THR A 75 -24.68 -7.69 -6.80
C THR A 75 -24.54 -6.44 -7.66
N PHE A 76 -24.24 -6.64 -8.94
CA PHE A 76 -24.58 -5.65 -9.94
C PHE A 76 -26.08 -5.43 -9.85
N ILE A 77 -26.44 -4.18 -9.60
CA ILE A 77 -27.77 -3.61 -9.82
C ILE A 77 -28.37 -4.13 -11.12
#